data_AF-A0A6M6IAQ2-F1
#
_entry.id   AF-A0A6M6IAQ2-F1
#
_cell.length_a   1.000
_cell.length_b   1.000
_cell.length_c   1.000
_cell.angle_alpha   90.00
_cell.angle_beta   90.00
_cell.angle_gamma   90.00
#
_symmetry.space_group_name_H-M   'P 1'
#
loop_
_entity.id
_entity.type
_entity.pdbx_description
1 polymer ?
#
loop_
_entity_poly.entity_id
_entity_poly.type
_entity_poly.pdbx_seq_one_letter_code
_entity_poly.pdbx_strand_id
1 'polypeptide(L)'
;MKRTLQQGFTLIELMIVVAIIGILAAVALPAYQDYTVRAKVSEVVLAGSACRTGITEAVQNSGVADVSKELPKACTVSGSKLVTAGKETNGVPDAGSDKLSGADANGKIWIVADTTNLNKLTASTNVLTITPMIDATNALDGTKDGGKNINGWRCGNTTDGTTIPSKYLPASCRGTYP
;
A
#
# COMPACT_ATOMS: atom_id res chain seq x y z
N MET A 1 43.96 53.15 5.00
CA MET A 1 42.97 52.07 4.83
C MET A 1 42.40 51.71 6.21
N LYS A 2 41.13 52.01 6.49
CA LYS A 2 40.49 51.63 7.76
C LYS A 2 40.21 50.12 7.72
N ARG A 3 40.87 49.37 8.59
CA ARG A 3 40.69 47.92 8.73
C ARG A 3 39.40 47.69 9.52
N THR A 4 38.33 47.30 8.85
CA THR A 4 37.08 46.90 9.50
C THR A 4 37.33 45.60 10.26
N LEU A 5 37.23 45.65 11.59
CA LEU A 5 37.25 44.44 12.43
C LEU A 5 36.02 43.61 12.07
N GLN A 6 36.25 42.45 11.45
CA GLN A 6 35.21 41.49 11.11
C GLN A 6 34.65 40.93 12.42
N GLN A 7 33.42 41.31 12.77
CA GLN A 7 32.71 40.75 13.92
C GLN A 7 32.39 39.28 13.62
N GLY A 8 33.07 38.37 14.31
CA GLY A 8 32.81 36.93 14.21
C GLY A 8 31.53 36.55 14.95
N PHE A 9 30.94 35.42 14.55
CA PHE A 9 29.81 34.80 15.24
C PHE A 9 30.21 34.40 16.66
N THR A 10 29.36 34.65 17.65
CA THR A 10 29.62 34.22 19.03
C THR A 10 29.28 32.75 19.21
N LEU A 11 30.00 32.08 20.12
CA LEU A 11 29.68 30.70 20.52
C LEU A 11 28.26 30.57 21.07
N ILE A 12 27.77 31.62 21.73
CA ILE A 12 26.42 31.66 22.31
C ILE A 12 25.36 31.69 21.21
N GLU A 13 25.54 32.51 20.18
CA GLU A 13 24.62 32.54 19.03
C GLU A 13 24.55 31.18 18.33
N LEU A 14 25.70 30.52 18.16
CA LEU A 14 25.74 29.18 17.56
C LEU A 14 25.03 28.13 18.43
N MET A 15 25.21 28.17 19.75
CA MET A 15 24.54 27.25 20.67
C MET A 15 23.01 27.43 20.69
N ILE A 16 22.51 28.67 20.63
CA ILE A 16 21.07 28.94 20.57
C ILE A 16 20.48 28.41 19.25
N VAL A 17 21.16 28.62 18.13
CA VAL A 17 20.71 28.11 16.83
C VAL A 17 20.63 26.58 16.83
N VAL A 18 21.64 25.90 17.37
CA VAL A 18 21.63 24.44 17.48
C VAL A 18 20.48 23.96 18.39
N ALA A 19 20.20 24.66 19.49
CA ALA A 19 19.09 24.33 20.37
C ALA A 19 17.73 24.44 19.66
N ILE A 20 17.49 25.51 18.89
CA ILE A 20 16.26 25.70 18.12
C ILE A 20 16.11 24.62 17.04
N ILE A 21 17.18 24.33 16.29
CA ILE A 21 17.18 23.27 15.27
C ILE A 21 16.89 21.91 15.92
N GLY A 22 17.45 21.64 17.11
CA GLY A 22 17.20 20.42 17.87
C GLY A 22 15.71 20.19 18.18
N ILE A 23 15.01 21.24 18.64
CA ILE A 23 13.57 21.19 18.93
C ILE A 23 12.76 20.95 17.65
N LEU A 24 13.06 21.71 16.58
CA LEU A 24 12.35 21.57 15.31
C LEU A 24 12.55 20.18 14.69
N ALA A 25 13.78 19.66 14.73
CA ALA A 25 14.12 18.34 14.20
C ALA A 25 13.39 17.22 14.95
N ALA A 26 13.24 17.33 16.28
CA ALA A 26 12.55 16.32 17.09
C ALA A 26 11.08 16.12 16.66
N VAL A 27 10.40 17.19 16.23
CA VAL A 27 9.01 17.14 15.76
C VAL A 27 8.93 16.84 14.26
N ALA A 28 9.82 17.46 13.46
CA ALA A 28 9.76 17.37 12.00
C ALA A 28 10.22 16.01 11.46
N LEU A 29 11.25 15.39 12.05
CA LEU A 29 11.80 14.13 11.55
C LEU A 29 10.80 12.96 11.58
N PRO A 30 10.06 12.70 12.69
CA PRO A 30 9.05 11.65 12.70
C PRO A 30 7.93 11.89 11.67
N ALA A 31 7.47 13.13 11.53
CA ALA A 31 6.44 13.49 10.56
C ALA A 31 6.92 13.30 9.10
N TYR A 32 8.16 13.69 8.81
CA TYR A 32 8.77 13.47 7.50
C TYR A 32 8.91 11.97 7.18
N GLN A 33 9.33 11.17 8.16
CA GLN A 33 9.41 9.71 7.99
C GLN A 33 8.03 9.11 7.67
N ASP A 34 6.98 9.47 8.41
CA ASP A 34 5.62 8.99 8.14
C ASP A 34 5.12 9.40 6.75
N TYR A 35 5.47 10.61 6.29
CA TYR A 35 5.17 11.07 4.92
C TYR A 35 5.89 10.25 3.85
N THR A 36 7.19 10.00 4.03
CA THR A 36 7.98 9.19 3.07
C THR A 36 7.49 7.75 2.98
N VAL A 37 7.06 7.16 4.10
CA VAL A 37 6.46 5.83 4.12
C VAL A 37 5.15 5.83 3.34
N ARG A 38 4.29 6.83 3.54
CA ARG A 38 3.03 6.97 2.80
C ARG A 38 3.24 7.13 1.30
N ALA A 39 4.26 7.91 0.89
CA ALA A 39 4.63 8.05 -0.50
C ALA A 39 5.02 6.69 -1.11
N LYS A 40 5.90 5.95 -0.43
CA LYS A 40 6.30 4.59 -0.85
C LYS A 40 5.13 3.60 -0.88
N VAL A 41 4.21 3.66 0.08
CA VAL A 41 2.99 2.81 0.08
C VAL A 41 2.08 3.13 -1.11
N SER A 42 2.15 4.34 -1.68
CA SER A 42 1.43 4.64 -2.92
C SER A 42 1.96 3.83 -4.10
N GLU A 43 3.27 3.53 -4.14
CA GLU A 43 3.84 2.60 -5.12
C GLU A 43 3.37 1.16 -4.87
N VAL A 44 3.24 0.76 -3.60
CA VAL A 44 2.64 -0.54 -3.24
C VAL A 44 1.22 -0.65 -3.78
N VAL A 45 0.39 0.39 -3.63
CA VAL A 45 -0.96 0.43 -4.22
C VAL A 45 -0.91 0.29 -5.75
N LEU A 46 0.04 0.96 -6.41
CA LEU A 46 0.21 0.92 -7.86
C LEU A 46 0.68 -0.44 -8.38
N ALA A 47 1.43 -1.20 -7.60
CA ALA A 47 1.87 -2.55 -7.97
C ALA A 47 0.70 -3.52 -8.22
N GLY A 48 -0.46 -3.27 -7.63
CA GLY A 48 -1.68 -4.05 -7.87
C GLY A 48 -2.50 -3.61 -9.08
N SER A 49 -2.08 -2.59 -9.83
CA SER A 49 -2.86 -2.06 -10.96
C SER A 49 -3.03 -3.08 -12.08
N ALA A 50 -1.95 -3.78 -12.48
CA ALA A 50 -2.02 -4.83 -13.49
C ALA A 50 -2.97 -5.97 -13.08
N CYS A 51 -2.89 -6.41 -11.83
CA CYS A 51 -3.78 -7.41 -11.28
C CYS A 51 -5.26 -6.95 -11.26
N ARG A 52 -5.53 -5.67 -10.91
CA ARG A 52 -6.88 -5.10 -10.99
C ARG A 52 -7.45 -5.15 -12.40
N THR A 53 -6.65 -4.78 -13.40
CA THR A 53 -7.05 -4.86 -14.81
C THR A 53 -7.33 -6.30 -15.22
N GLY A 54 -6.41 -7.22 -14.94
CA GLY A 54 -6.57 -8.64 -15.30
C GLY A 54 -7.80 -9.29 -14.65
N ILE A 55 -8.08 -9.00 -13.38
CA ILE A 55 -9.30 -9.48 -12.71
C ILE A 55 -10.55 -8.86 -13.33
N THR A 56 -10.52 -7.56 -13.64
CA THR A 56 -11.65 -6.88 -14.29
C THR A 56 -11.98 -7.53 -15.63
N GLU A 57 -10.96 -7.78 -16.46
CA GLU A 57 -11.12 -8.45 -17.76
C GLU A 57 -11.63 -9.89 -17.59
N ALA A 58 -11.06 -10.65 -16.64
CA ALA A 58 -11.44 -12.04 -16.39
C ALA A 58 -12.90 -12.17 -15.91
N VAL A 59 -13.39 -11.23 -15.10
CA VAL A 59 -14.79 -11.21 -14.66
C VAL A 59 -15.70 -10.76 -15.79
N GLN A 60 -15.45 -9.58 -16.38
CA GLN A 60 -16.40 -8.93 -17.29
C GLN A 60 -16.51 -9.64 -18.64
N ASN A 61 -15.45 -10.28 -19.11
CA ASN A 61 -15.46 -11.01 -20.39
C ASN A 61 -15.87 -12.48 -20.24
N SER A 62 -16.20 -12.94 -19.04
CA SER A 62 -16.59 -14.33 -18.82
C SER A 62 -18.02 -14.60 -19.30
N GLY A 63 -18.19 -15.71 -20.03
CA GLY A 63 -19.50 -16.26 -20.38
C GLY A 63 -20.10 -17.19 -19.32
N VAL A 64 -19.38 -17.42 -18.21
CA VAL A 64 -19.81 -18.31 -17.11
C VAL A 64 -19.79 -17.56 -15.77
N ALA A 65 -20.68 -17.94 -14.86
CA ALA A 65 -20.81 -17.31 -13.55
C ALA A 65 -19.64 -17.63 -12.60
N ASP A 66 -19.09 -18.84 -12.68
CA ASP A 66 -17.94 -19.27 -11.86
C ASP A 66 -16.62 -18.98 -12.58
N VAL A 67 -15.93 -17.94 -12.11
CA VAL A 67 -14.60 -17.50 -12.53
C VAL A 67 -13.54 -17.75 -11.44
N SER A 68 -13.90 -18.41 -10.35
CA SER A 68 -13.09 -18.51 -9.12
C SER A 68 -11.71 -19.11 -9.32
N LYS A 69 -11.56 -20.01 -10.31
CA LYS A 69 -10.27 -20.62 -10.68
C LYS A 69 -9.40 -19.77 -11.59
N GLU A 70 -10.00 -18.78 -12.26
CA GLU A 70 -9.32 -17.92 -13.22
C GLU A 70 -8.83 -16.60 -12.58
N LEU A 71 -9.55 -16.07 -11.59
CA LEU A 71 -9.17 -14.80 -10.93
C LEU A 71 -7.76 -14.82 -10.31
N PRO A 72 -7.32 -15.86 -9.57
CA PRO A 72 -5.94 -15.93 -9.07
C PRO A 72 -4.90 -16.00 -10.19
N LYS A 73 -5.27 -16.52 -11.37
CA LYS A 73 -4.35 -16.65 -12.52
C LYS A 73 -4.24 -15.36 -13.31
N ALA A 74 -5.32 -14.59 -13.39
CA ALA A 74 -5.38 -13.30 -14.07
C ALA A 74 -4.60 -12.20 -13.31
N CYS A 75 -4.31 -12.43 -12.03
CA CYS A 75 -3.51 -11.53 -11.21
C CYS A 75 -2.01 -11.70 -11.45
N THR A 76 -1.34 -10.60 -11.80
CA THR A 76 0.12 -10.51 -11.77
C THR A 76 0.53 -9.29 -10.94
N VAL A 77 1.34 -9.51 -9.92
CA VAL A 77 1.94 -8.44 -9.12
C VAL A 77 3.46 -8.51 -9.31
N SER A 78 4.01 -7.52 -9.99
CA SER A 78 5.44 -7.42 -10.21
C SER A 78 6.15 -6.99 -8.93
N GLY A 79 7.23 -7.70 -8.62
CA GLY A 79 8.14 -7.30 -7.55
C GLY A 79 8.80 -5.97 -7.83
N SER A 80 9.04 -5.23 -6.75
CA SER A 80 9.83 -4.00 -6.80
C SER A 80 10.66 -3.90 -5.53
N LYS A 81 11.46 -2.83 -5.41
CA LYS A 81 12.18 -2.52 -4.16
C LYS A 81 11.24 -2.38 -2.95
N LEU A 82 9.96 -2.10 -3.17
CA LEU A 82 8.97 -1.88 -2.11
C LEU A 82 7.94 -3.00 -1.99
N VAL A 83 7.93 -3.94 -2.92
CA VAL A 83 6.90 -4.97 -3.05
C VAL A 83 7.55 -6.33 -3.18
N THR A 84 7.20 -7.23 -2.28
CA THR A 84 7.63 -8.62 -2.36
C THR A 84 6.85 -9.30 -3.48
N ALA A 85 7.59 -9.65 -4.53
CA ALA A 85 7.09 -10.34 -5.72
C ALA A 85 6.69 -11.77 -5.38
N GLY A 86 5.71 -12.28 -6.12
CA GLY A 86 5.44 -13.70 -6.28
C GLY A 86 3.96 -13.92 -6.56
N LYS A 87 3.56 -15.18 -6.70
CA LYS A 87 2.19 -15.54 -7.05
C LYS A 87 1.71 -16.58 -6.04
N GLU A 88 1.14 -16.13 -4.94
CA GLU A 88 0.33 -17.01 -4.10
C GLU A 88 -1.00 -17.29 -4.84
N THR A 89 -1.30 -18.57 -5.09
CA THR A 89 -2.57 -19.00 -5.70
C THR A 89 -3.60 -19.48 -4.67
N ASN A 90 -3.22 -19.55 -3.39
CA ASN A 90 -4.01 -20.14 -2.32
C ASN A 90 -4.45 -19.08 -1.29
N GLY A 91 -5.27 -18.12 -1.71
CA GLY A 91 -5.92 -17.16 -0.79
C GLY A 91 -4.96 -16.16 -0.12
N VAL A 92 -5.55 -15.16 0.56
CA VAL A 92 -4.77 -14.13 1.28
C VAL A 92 -3.84 -14.83 2.27
N PRO A 93 -2.50 -14.66 2.20
CA PRO A 93 -1.58 -15.32 3.10
C PRO A 93 -1.85 -14.86 4.54
N ASP A 94 -1.96 -15.81 5.46
CA ASP A 94 -1.99 -15.52 6.90
C ASP A 94 -0.71 -14.76 7.30
N ALA A 95 -0.82 -13.91 8.31
CA ALA A 95 0.31 -13.16 8.86
C ALA A 95 1.47 -14.12 9.24
N GLY A 96 2.56 -14.10 8.47
CA GLY A 96 3.72 -14.97 8.69
C GLY A 96 3.84 -16.19 7.77
N SER A 97 2.95 -16.39 6.80
CA SER A 97 3.16 -17.33 5.68
C SER A 97 3.96 -16.65 4.54
N ASP A 98 4.59 -17.46 3.67
CA ASP A 98 5.49 -16.98 2.60
C ASP A 98 4.87 -15.82 1.80
N LYS A 99 5.56 -14.69 1.85
CA LYS A 99 5.00 -13.34 1.76
C LYS A 99 4.82 -12.84 0.33
N LEU A 100 4.20 -13.63 -0.54
CA LEU A 100 4.03 -13.22 -1.92
C LEU A 100 2.71 -12.48 -2.11
N SER A 101 2.75 -11.46 -2.96
CA SER A 101 1.56 -10.76 -3.41
C SER A 101 0.69 -11.68 -4.29
N GLY A 102 -0.61 -11.44 -4.40
CA GLY A 102 -1.50 -12.35 -5.12
C GLY A 102 -2.97 -11.95 -5.10
N ALA A 103 -3.82 -12.84 -5.59
CA ALA A 103 -5.27 -12.70 -5.52
C ALA A 103 -5.96 -14.02 -5.23
N ASP A 104 -7.14 -13.97 -4.58
CA ASP A 104 -7.93 -15.14 -4.24
C ASP A 104 -9.00 -15.46 -5.29
N ALA A 105 -9.76 -16.51 -4.99
CA ALA A 105 -10.88 -16.99 -5.79
C ALA A 105 -12.01 -15.95 -5.98
N ASN A 106 -12.03 -14.88 -5.19
CA ASN A 106 -12.99 -13.78 -5.29
C ASN A 106 -12.35 -12.52 -5.88
N GLY A 107 -11.16 -12.62 -6.46
CA GLY A 107 -10.44 -11.49 -7.03
C GLY A 107 -9.96 -10.47 -5.99
N LYS A 108 -10.00 -10.79 -4.68
CA LYS A 108 -9.40 -9.94 -3.66
C LYS A 108 -7.88 -10.03 -3.81
N ILE A 109 -7.26 -8.87 -3.98
CA ILE A 109 -5.81 -8.72 -4.20
C ILE A 109 -5.16 -8.40 -2.86
N TRP A 110 -4.03 -9.02 -2.55
CA TRP A 110 -3.12 -8.58 -1.49
C TRP A 110 -1.75 -8.26 -2.07
N ILE A 111 -1.15 -7.21 -1.54
CA ILE A 111 0.19 -6.78 -1.91
C ILE A 111 1.01 -6.74 -0.63
N VAL A 112 2.10 -7.48 -0.65
CA VAL A 112 3.00 -7.55 0.51
C VAL A 112 4.12 -6.55 0.32
N ALA A 113 4.16 -5.57 1.21
CA ALA A 113 5.18 -4.54 1.22
C ALA A 113 6.49 -5.07 1.80
N ASP A 114 7.61 -4.70 1.16
CA ASP A 114 8.95 -5.10 1.58
C ASP A 114 9.37 -4.34 2.84
N THR A 115 9.47 -5.04 3.97
CA THR A 115 9.77 -4.43 5.28
C THR A 115 11.23 -3.97 5.41
N THR A 116 12.12 -4.42 4.53
CA THR A 116 13.52 -3.96 4.54
C THR A 116 13.63 -2.53 4.00
N ASN A 117 12.81 -2.19 3.01
CA ASN A 117 12.77 -0.87 2.38
C ASN A 117 11.68 0.06 2.97
N LEU A 118 10.73 -0.53 3.71
CA LEU A 118 9.69 0.13 4.49
C LEU A 118 9.85 -0.21 5.97
N ASN A 119 10.94 0.25 6.58
CA ASN A 119 11.34 -0.05 7.97
C ASN A 119 10.35 0.40 9.08
N LYS A 120 9.29 1.14 8.74
CA LYS A 120 8.19 1.47 9.66
C LYS A 120 7.05 0.44 9.64
N LEU A 121 7.10 -0.51 8.71
CA LEU A 121 6.22 -1.67 8.63
C LEU A 121 6.95 -2.88 9.17
N THR A 122 6.23 -3.75 9.86
CA THR A 122 6.74 -5.03 10.36
C THR A 122 6.13 -6.18 9.58
N ALA A 123 6.56 -7.39 9.90
CA ALA A 123 5.99 -8.59 9.32
C ALA A 123 4.49 -8.78 9.53
N SER A 124 3.90 -8.11 10.54
CA SER A 124 2.48 -8.16 10.85
C SER A 124 1.70 -6.95 10.33
N THR A 125 2.36 -5.93 9.76
CA THR A 125 1.74 -4.66 9.36
C THR A 125 2.11 -4.25 7.93
N ASN A 126 2.40 -5.21 7.05
CA ASN A 126 2.92 -4.96 5.70
C ASN A 126 2.02 -5.48 4.57
N VAL A 127 0.76 -5.83 4.85
CA VAL A 127 -0.18 -6.31 3.84
C VAL A 127 -1.17 -5.22 3.49
N LEU A 128 -1.30 -4.93 2.20
CA LEU A 128 -2.30 -4.06 1.61
C LEU A 128 -3.31 -4.91 0.85
N THR A 129 -4.61 -4.69 1.04
CA THR A 129 -5.64 -5.40 0.27
C THR A 129 -6.47 -4.48 -0.61
N ILE A 130 -6.82 -4.98 -1.79
CA ILE A 130 -7.66 -4.31 -2.79
C ILE A 130 -8.77 -5.29 -3.20
N THR A 131 -10.02 -4.94 -2.91
CA THR A 131 -11.18 -5.81 -3.11
C THR A 131 -12.06 -5.28 -4.22
N PRO A 132 -12.40 -6.08 -5.25
CA PRO A 132 -13.35 -5.68 -6.27
C PRO A 132 -14.77 -5.65 -5.72
N MET A 133 -15.53 -4.63 -6.11
CA MET A 133 -16.89 -4.37 -5.64
C MET A 133 -17.86 -4.39 -6.84
N ILE A 134 -18.94 -5.17 -6.71
CA ILE A 134 -20.03 -5.22 -7.70
C ILE A 134 -21.02 -4.07 -7.47
N ASP A 135 -21.18 -3.66 -6.22
CA ASP A 135 -21.98 -2.50 -5.82
C ASP A 135 -21.40 -1.84 -4.55
N ALA A 136 -22.10 -0.87 -3.97
CA ALA A 136 -21.67 -0.13 -2.79
C ALA A 136 -21.35 -1.03 -1.56
N THR A 137 -21.94 -2.22 -1.50
CA THR A 137 -21.96 -3.12 -0.34
C THR A 137 -21.30 -4.47 -0.61
N ASN A 138 -21.50 -5.02 -1.82
CA ASN A 138 -21.12 -6.38 -2.14
C ASN A 138 -19.77 -6.41 -2.86
N ALA A 139 -18.82 -7.13 -2.24
CA ALA A 139 -17.61 -7.56 -2.91
C ALA A 139 -17.95 -8.64 -3.95
N LEU A 140 -17.10 -8.77 -4.97
CA LEU A 140 -17.17 -9.84 -5.96
C LEU A 140 -17.18 -11.22 -5.29
N ASP A 141 -18.11 -12.09 -5.71
CA ASP A 141 -18.11 -13.52 -5.45
C ASP A 141 -17.69 -14.24 -6.74
N GLY A 142 -16.47 -14.76 -6.77
CA GLY A 142 -15.93 -15.39 -7.98
C GLY A 142 -16.67 -16.66 -8.41
N THR A 143 -17.53 -17.23 -7.56
CA THR A 143 -18.35 -18.40 -7.94
C THR A 143 -19.66 -18.01 -8.65
N LYS A 144 -20.08 -16.74 -8.56
CA LYS A 144 -21.41 -16.31 -9.04
C LYS A 144 -21.41 -15.08 -9.94
N ASP A 145 -20.34 -14.28 -9.93
CA ASP A 145 -20.34 -12.94 -10.51
C ASP A 145 -19.56 -12.82 -11.83
N GLY A 146 -19.15 -13.94 -12.42
CA GLY A 146 -18.63 -13.92 -13.79
C GLY A 146 -19.65 -13.33 -14.78
N GLY A 147 -19.18 -12.44 -15.65
CA GLY A 147 -19.99 -11.67 -16.59
C GLY A 147 -20.62 -10.40 -15.99
N LYS A 148 -20.44 -10.12 -14.69
CA LYS A 148 -20.91 -8.86 -14.08
C LYS A 148 -19.88 -7.74 -14.20
N ASN A 149 -20.36 -6.50 -14.10
CA ASN A 149 -19.50 -5.33 -14.05
C ASN A 149 -18.92 -5.13 -12.64
N ILE A 150 -17.62 -4.83 -12.59
CA ILE A 150 -16.97 -4.36 -11.37
C ILE A 150 -17.16 -2.85 -11.34
N ASN A 151 -17.94 -2.36 -10.38
CA ASN A 151 -18.27 -0.94 -10.27
C ASN A 151 -17.14 -0.16 -9.58
N GLY A 152 -16.26 -0.84 -8.85
CA GLY A 152 -14.95 -0.31 -8.49
C GLY A 152 -14.24 -1.12 -7.42
N TRP A 153 -13.31 -0.48 -6.71
CA TRP A 153 -12.32 -1.16 -5.89
C TRP A 153 -12.22 -0.53 -4.52
N ARG A 154 -12.44 -1.32 -3.48
CA ARG A 154 -12.18 -0.94 -2.09
C ARG A 154 -10.72 -1.20 -1.76
N CYS A 155 -10.01 -0.23 -1.22
CA CYS A 155 -8.58 -0.35 -0.95
C CYS A 155 -8.29 0.01 0.52
N GLY A 156 -7.51 -0.83 1.19
CA GLY A 156 -6.99 -0.52 2.52
C GLY A 156 -7.93 -0.78 3.69
N ASN A 157 -9.01 -1.55 3.48
CA ASN A 157 -9.95 -1.91 4.55
C ASN A 157 -9.38 -3.05 5.41
N THR A 158 -9.41 -2.90 6.74
CA THR A 158 -8.91 -3.91 7.68
C THR A 158 -9.77 -5.17 7.67
N THR A 159 -11.09 -5.06 7.42
CA THR A 159 -11.97 -6.23 7.24
C THR A 159 -11.61 -7.05 6.01
N ASP A 160 -10.96 -6.43 5.02
CA ASP A 160 -10.46 -7.12 3.83
C ASP A 160 -9.07 -7.72 4.03
N GLY A 161 -8.48 -7.62 5.23
CA GLY A 161 -7.15 -8.17 5.53
C GLY A 161 -5.99 -7.18 5.36
N THR A 162 -6.26 -5.88 5.16
CA THR A 162 -5.19 -4.87 5.19
C THR A 162 -4.62 -4.76 6.60
N THR A 163 -3.30 -4.92 6.74
CA THR A 163 -2.58 -4.77 8.01
C THR A 163 -1.71 -3.52 8.07
N ILE A 164 -1.49 -2.82 6.95
CA ILE A 164 -0.80 -1.53 6.94
C ILE A 164 -1.64 -0.50 7.71
N PRO A 165 -1.08 0.20 8.72
CA PRO A 165 -1.78 1.24 9.45
C PRO A 165 -2.29 2.36 8.55
N SER A 166 -3.52 2.83 8.81
CA SER A 166 -4.19 3.86 8.00
C SER A 166 -3.39 5.16 7.84
N LYS A 167 -2.54 5.51 8.82
CA LYS A 167 -1.63 6.67 8.76
C LYS A 167 -0.59 6.57 7.64
N TYR A 168 -0.21 5.36 7.24
CA TYR A 168 0.73 5.11 6.14
C TYR A 168 0.02 4.86 4.81
N LEU A 169 -1.30 4.68 4.80
CA LEU A 169 -2.06 4.56 3.56
C LEU A 169 -2.26 5.94 2.90
N PRO A 170 -2.17 6.05 1.57
CA PRO A 170 -2.59 7.25 0.85
C PRO A 170 -4.10 7.44 0.95
N ALA A 171 -4.58 8.66 0.71
CA ALA A 171 -6.00 8.99 0.82
C ALA A 171 -6.91 8.12 -0.08
N SER A 172 -6.42 7.72 -1.25
CA SER A 172 -7.11 6.84 -2.20
C SER A 172 -7.27 5.39 -1.73
N CYS A 173 -6.66 5.00 -0.62
CA CYS A 173 -6.64 3.63 -0.12
C CYS A 173 -6.88 3.56 1.39
N ARG A 174 -7.83 4.35 1.90
CA ARG A 174 -8.18 4.41 3.34
C ARG A 174 -9.58 3.88 3.65
N GLY A 175 -10.11 2.93 2.87
CA GLY A 175 -11.35 2.26 3.22
C GLY A 175 -12.47 2.43 2.20
N THR A 176 -13.69 2.60 2.74
CA THR A 176 -14.98 2.21 2.14
C THR A 176 -15.16 2.68 0.71
N TYR A 177 -15.50 1.72 -0.15
CA TYR A 177 -16.01 1.98 -1.48
C TYR A 177 -17.28 2.86 -1.33
N PRO A 178 -17.36 4.01 -2.04
CA PRO A 178 -18.49 4.92 -1.93
C PRO A 178 -19.79 4.33 -2.47
#